data_AF-A0A1Q7BCP7-F1
#
_entry.id   AF-A0A1Q7BCP7-F1
#
_cell.length_a   1.000
_cell.length_b   1.000
_cell.length_c   1.000
_cell.angle_alpha   90.00
_cell.angle_beta   90.00
_cell.angle_gamma   90.00
#
_symmetry.space_group_name_H-M   'P 1'
#
loop_
_entity.id
_entity.type
_entity.pdbx_description
1 polymer ?
#
loop_
_entity_poly.entity_id
_entity_poly.type
_entity_poly.pdbx_seq_one_letter_code
_entity_poly.pdbx_strand_id
1 'polypeptide(L)'
;MRPGNSERERGWWRAGALIVSAAMLSGCSLASSVGSSDSSPSLTSRFTSFFSGATPGVTQPHSPTPSAPDVECPGVDIRSGASTMNLAAKAADATAGDLRYQLSFGQTARECVVQGATLIIKVGVQGRVILGPMGSPGQVDVPLRYAVVREGPQPKTVATKFKRLAVTIPPGQTHVQFVDIEEGLAFPMPSRSELDTYVVYVGFDEIGDKNEKKPPKTARKTTTRQQ
;
A
#
# COMPACT_ATOMS: atom_id res chain seq x y z
N MET A 1 27.74 56.78 5.82
CA MET A 1 29.15 56.34 5.82
C MET A 1 29.24 54.86 6.15
N ARG A 2 29.77 54.05 5.23
CA ARG A 2 30.36 52.72 5.51
C ARG A 2 31.75 52.91 6.14
N PRO A 3 32.20 51.98 6.98
CA PRO A 3 33.25 51.02 6.60
C PRO A 3 32.84 49.59 7.03
N GLY A 4 33.28 48.46 6.48
CA GLY A 4 34.63 48.02 6.04
C GLY A 4 34.91 46.75 6.85
N ASN A 5 34.55 45.56 6.37
CA ASN A 5 35.31 44.58 5.57
C ASN A 5 36.25 43.67 6.39
N SER A 6 36.17 42.38 6.04
CA SER A 6 37.17 41.29 6.10
C SER A 6 37.82 40.88 7.43
N GLU A 7 37.66 39.61 7.79
CA GLU A 7 38.81 38.70 7.95
C GLU A 7 38.38 37.23 7.78
N ARG A 8 38.87 36.63 6.68
CA ARG A 8 39.12 35.20 6.50
C ARG A 8 40.61 35.02 6.81
N GLU A 9 41.01 33.97 7.53
CA GLU A 9 42.29 33.22 7.49
C GLU A 9 42.21 32.12 8.58
N ARG A 10 42.31 30.81 8.32
CA ARG A 10 43.43 29.93 7.85
C ARG A 10 44.10 29.17 9.01
N GLY A 11 44.46 27.91 8.73
CA GLY A 11 45.29 27.02 9.54
C GLY A 11 44.57 25.70 9.82
N TRP A 12 44.67 24.62 9.02
CA TRP A 12 45.80 23.88 8.45
C TRP A 12 46.62 23.10 9.50
N TRP A 13 46.89 21.81 9.18
CA TRP A 13 47.71 20.78 9.87
C TRP A 13 46.92 19.81 10.78
N ARG A 14 47.00 18.47 10.72
CA ARG A 14 47.92 17.46 10.11
C ARG A 14 47.11 16.17 9.77
N ALA A 15 47.31 15.49 8.63
CA ALA A 15 48.10 14.24 8.50
C ALA A 15 48.19 13.39 9.79
N GLY A 16 47.91 12.09 9.86
CA GLY A 16 47.63 11.01 8.92
C GLY A 16 47.93 9.70 9.69
N ALA A 17 47.24 8.60 9.43
CA ALA A 17 47.70 7.24 9.79
C ALA A 17 46.85 6.17 9.11
N LEU A 18 47.49 5.45 8.19
CA LEU A 18 47.09 4.15 7.67
C LEU A 18 47.27 3.10 8.78
N ILE A 19 46.26 2.26 9.03
CA ILE A 19 46.47 0.95 9.67
C ILE A 19 45.68 -0.10 8.87
N VAL A 20 46.46 -0.87 8.10
CA VAL A 20 46.09 -2.17 7.53
C VAL A 20 46.20 -3.19 8.64
N SER A 21 45.21 -4.07 8.82
CA SER A 21 45.32 -5.23 9.70
C SER A 21 44.49 -6.39 9.14
N ALA A 22 45.20 -7.43 8.72
CA ALA A 22 44.69 -8.64 8.13
C ALA A 22 44.41 -9.73 9.20
N ALA A 23 43.40 -10.55 8.89
CA ALA A 23 43.20 -11.98 9.20
C ALA A 23 43.42 -12.52 10.63
N MET A 24 42.48 -13.36 11.09
CA MET A 24 42.68 -14.79 11.41
C MET A 24 41.34 -15.42 11.83
N LEU A 25 40.86 -16.40 11.05
CA LEU A 25 39.77 -17.30 11.40
C LEU A 25 40.33 -18.46 12.26
N SER A 26 39.61 -18.83 13.31
CA SER A 26 39.73 -20.09 14.06
C SER A 26 38.32 -20.43 14.56
N GLY A 27 37.69 -21.59 14.39
CA GLY A 27 38.19 -22.93 14.13
C GLY A 27 37.89 -23.82 15.35
N CYS A 28 36.73 -24.50 15.38
CA CYS A 28 36.50 -25.65 16.28
C CYS A 28 35.67 -26.72 15.56
N SER A 29 36.30 -27.88 15.41
CA SER A 29 35.86 -29.09 14.70
C SER A 29 35.05 -30.03 15.61
N LEU A 30 34.17 -30.85 15.00
CA LEU A 30 33.80 -32.18 15.50
C LEU A 30 33.83 -33.17 14.33
N ALA A 31 34.49 -34.30 14.59
CA ALA A 31 34.89 -35.38 13.68
C ALA A 31 33.70 -36.10 13.01
N SER A 32 33.86 -36.69 11.83
CA SER A 32 34.29 -38.10 11.70
C SER A 32 34.77 -38.42 10.27
N SER A 33 35.81 -39.24 10.20
CA SER A 33 36.48 -39.85 9.04
C SER A 33 35.59 -40.82 8.24
N VAL A 34 35.75 -40.87 6.90
CA VAL A 34 36.31 -42.01 6.12
C VAL A 34 36.11 -41.78 4.60
N GLY A 35 37.08 -42.21 3.78
CA GLY A 35 36.84 -42.68 2.42
C GLY A 35 37.23 -41.75 1.26
N SER A 36 38.37 -42.05 0.63
CA SER A 36 38.87 -41.49 -0.63
C SER A 36 37.89 -41.65 -1.79
N SER A 37 37.78 -40.64 -2.66
CA SER A 37 38.15 -40.71 -4.10
C SER A 37 37.65 -39.49 -4.88
N ASP A 38 38.48 -39.11 -5.83
CA ASP A 38 38.41 -38.04 -6.81
C ASP A 38 37.03 -37.82 -7.47
N SER A 39 36.54 -36.57 -7.46
CA SER A 39 35.73 -35.90 -8.51
C SER A 39 35.08 -34.64 -7.94
N SER A 40 35.59 -33.47 -8.31
CA SER A 40 35.03 -32.17 -7.95
C SER A 40 33.57 -32.04 -8.44
N PRO A 41 32.55 -31.89 -7.55
CA PRO A 41 31.22 -31.53 -8.01
C PRO A 41 31.20 -30.03 -8.28
N SER A 42 30.90 -29.66 -9.52
CA SER A 42 30.79 -28.26 -9.93
C SER A 42 29.69 -27.55 -9.12
N LEU A 43 29.83 -26.22 -8.98
CA LEU A 43 28.90 -25.36 -8.24
C LEU A 43 27.43 -25.53 -8.72
N THR A 44 27.25 -25.94 -9.98
CA THR A 44 25.95 -26.28 -10.59
C THR A 44 25.27 -27.48 -9.93
N SER A 45 26.03 -28.48 -9.48
CA SER A 45 25.51 -29.68 -8.79
C SER A 45 25.01 -29.39 -7.37
N ARG A 46 25.58 -28.38 -6.71
CA ARG A 46 25.11 -27.93 -5.40
C ARG A 46 23.88 -27.02 -5.48
N PHE A 47 23.76 -26.22 -6.55
CA PHE A 47 22.59 -25.38 -6.79
C PHE A 47 21.35 -26.20 -7.17
N THR A 48 21.50 -27.25 -7.97
CA THR A 48 20.40 -28.16 -8.34
C THR A 48 19.86 -28.94 -7.15
N SER A 49 20.72 -29.35 -6.22
CA SER A 49 20.31 -30.06 -4.99
C SER A 49 19.48 -29.18 -4.02
N PHE A 50 19.57 -27.85 -4.14
CA PHE A 50 18.78 -26.90 -3.34
C PHE A 50 17.39 -26.63 -3.94
N PHE A 51 17.23 -26.80 -5.26
CA PHE A 51 15.95 -26.62 -5.98
C PHE A 51 15.18 -27.93 -6.22
N SER A 52 15.79 -29.10 -6.00
CA SER A 52 15.13 -30.41 -6.16
C SER A 52 14.45 -30.95 -4.88
N GLY A 53 14.39 -30.16 -3.81
CA GLY A 53 13.72 -30.53 -2.54
C GLY A 53 12.24 -30.19 -2.45
N ALA A 54 11.62 -29.62 -3.50
CA ALA A 54 10.19 -29.35 -3.53
C ALA A 54 9.44 -30.55 -4.10
N THR A 55 8.94 -31.43 -3.22
CA THR A 55 7.92 -32.42 -3.57
C THR A 55 6.67 -31.72 -4.10
N PRO A 56 6.25 -31.91 -5.36
CA PRO A 56 4.95 -31.45 -5.82
C PRO A 56 3.91 -32.48 -5.38
N GLY A 57 3.15 -32.18 -4.32
CA GLY A 57 2.29 -33.21 -3.75
C GLY A 57 1.37 -32.78 -2.63
N VAL A 58 0.65 -31.67 -2.78
CA VAL A 58 -0.67 -31.52 -2.15
C VAL A 58 -1.67 -31.32 -3.28
N THR A 59 -2.21 -32.44 -3.76
CA THR A 59 -3.39 -32.43 -4.62
C THR A 59 -4.58 -32.03 -3.75
N GLN A 60 -4.91 -30.73 -3.75
CA GLN A 60 -6.23 -30.31 -3.28
C GLN A 60 -7.28 -30.85 -4.27
N PRO A 61 -8.35 -31.52 -3.81
CA PRO A 61 -9.45 -31.88 -4.68
C PRO A 61 -10.08 -30.61 -5.26
N HIS A 62 -9.91 -30.42 -6.57
CA HIS A 62 -10.67 -29.43 -7.32
C HIS A 62 -12.13 -29.88 -7.34
N SER A 63 -12.97 -29.25 -6.51
CA SER A 63 -14.40 -29.20 -6.79
C SER A 63 -14.59 -28.47 -8.12
N PRO A 64 -15.40 -28.97 -9.06
CA PRO A 64 -15.69 -28.24 -10.29
C PRO A 64 -16.56 -27.02 -9.94
N THR A 65 -15.90 -25.90 -9.67
CA THR A 65 -16.58 -24.61 -9.65
C THR A 65 -17.07 -24.35 -11.07
N PRO A 66 -18.38 -24.09 -11.28
CA PRO A 66 -18.90 -23.78 -12.60
C PRO A 66 -18.09 -22.63 -13.20
N SER A 67 -17.59 -22.86 -14.41
CA SER A 67 -16.80 -21.89 -15.17
C SER A 67 -17.64 -20.64 -15.42
N ALA A 68 -17.52 -19.65 -14.53
CA ALA A 68 -17.94 -18.30 -14.84
C ALA A 68 -17.17 -17.87 -16.11
N PRO A 69 -17.79 -17.10 -17.02
CA PRO A 69 -17.10 -16.61 -18.19
C PRO A 69 -15.81 -15.90 -17.76
N ASP A 70 -14.70 -16.23 -18.42
CA ASP A 70 -13.37 -15.68 -18.17
C ASP A 70 -13.33 -14.21 -18.64
N VAL A 71 -14.03 -13.36 -17.89
CA VAL A 71 -14.00 -11.91 -18.04
C VAL A 71 -12.80 -11.45 -17.24
N GLU A 72 -11.74 -11.08 -17.94
CA GLU A 72 -10.59 -10.44 -17.32
C GLU A 72 -11.07 -9.14 -16.66
N CYS A 73 -10.97 -9.08 -15.34
CA CYS A 73 -11.35 -7.88 -14.62
C CYS A 73 -10.27 -6.79 -14.84
N PRO A 74 -10.60 -5.51 -14.64
CA PRO A 74 -9.60 -4.45 -14.47
C PRO A 74 -8.74 -4.68 -13.21
N GLY A 75 -7.44 -4.41 -13.29
CA GLY A 75 -6.52 -4.56 -12.15
C GLY A 75 -6.96 -3.69 -10.96
N VAL A 76 -6.68 -4.13 -9.73
CA VAL A 76 -6.87 -3.30 -8.52
C VAL A 76 -5.51 -2.89 -8.00
N ASP A 77 -5.32 -1.60 -7.78
CA ASP A 77 -4.11 -1.05 -7.18
C ASP A 77 -4.43 -0.05 -6.08
N ILE A 78 -3.49 0.17 -5.17
CA ILE A 78 -3.59 1.20 -4.15
C ILE A 78 -3.02 2.49 -4.72
N ARG A 79 -3.83 3.56 -4.69
CA ARG A 79 -3.42 4.87 -5.21
C ARG A 79 -2.14 5.32 -4.54
N SER A 80 -1.16 5.73 -5.35
CA SER A 80 0.11 6.26 -4.85
C SER A 80 -0.09 7.38 -3.83
N GLY A 81 0.61 7.28 -2.70
CA GLY A 81 0.50 8.21 -1.58
C GLY A 81 -0.76 8.03 -0.70
N ALA A 82 -1.65 7.10 -1.02
CA ALA A 82 -2.88 6.85 -0.27
C ALA A 82 -2.93 5.45 0.38
N SER A 83 -1.79 4.75 0.46
CA SER A 83 -1.67 3.40 1.02
C SER A 83 -1.62 3.36 2.55
N THR A 84 -1.23 4.47 3.16
CA THR A 84 -1.17 4.67 4.61
C THR A 84 -1.77 6.02 4.96
N MET A 85 -2.36 6.14 6.14
CA MET A 85 -2.90 7.40 6.65
C MET A 85 -2.64 7.52 8.13
N ASN A 86 -2.20 8.70 8.56
CA ASN A 86 -1.87 9.00 9.95
C ASN A 86 -2.88 10.00 10.50
N LEU A 87 -3.59 9.64 11.56
CA LEU A 87 -4.48 10.54 12.28
C LEU A 87 -3.75 11.06 13.50
N ALA A 88 -3.40 12.34 13.49
CA ALA A 88 -2.78 13.01 14.62
C ALA A 88 -3.81 13.47 15.66
N ALA A 89 -3.37 13.60 16.92
CA ALA A 89 -4.18 14.19 17.99
C ALA A 89 -4.39 15.69 17.79
N LYS A 90 -3.43 16.35 17.15
CA LYS A 90 -3.44 17.78 16.81
C LYS A 90 -3.09 17.92 15.33
N ALA A 91 -3.82 18.76 14.60
CA ALA A 91 -3.68 18.87 13.15
C ALA A 91 -2.50 19.73 12.68
N ALA A 92 -2.00 20.65 13.52
CA ALA A 92 -0.86 21.50 13.20
C ALA A 92 0.44 20.87 13.71
N ASP A 93 1.47 20.83 12.87
CA ASP A 93 2.85 20.39 13.17
C ASP A 93 2.94 19.01 13.85
N ALA A 94 2.08 18.07 13.43
CA ALA A 94 2.06 16.73 13.99
C ALA A 94 3.36 15.97 13.71
N THR A 95 4.00 15.51 14.77
CA THR A 95 5.16 14.60 14.69
C THR A 95 4.71 13.14 14.80
N ALA A 96 5.64 12.20 14.62
CA ALA A 96 5.35 10.77 14.84
C ALA A 96 4.88 10.47 16.29
N GLY A 97 5.26 11.31 17.27
CA GLY A 97 4.82 11.20 18.66
C GLY A 97 3.37 11.62 18.88
N ASP A 98 2.77 12.39 17.95
CA ASP A 98 1.43 12.96 18.11
C ASP A 98 0.32 12.10 17.47
N LEU A 99 0.66 10.91 16.97
CA LEU A 99 -0.28 10.05 16.27
C LEU A 99 -1.28 9.40 17.24
N ARG A 100 -2.57 9.49 16.90
CA ARG A 100 -3.65 8.72 17.54
C ARG A 100 -3.83 7.37 16.88
N TYR A 101 -3.85 7.36 15.54
CA TYR A 101 -4.02 6.14 14.77
C TYR A 101 -3.15 6.17 13.52
N GLN A 102 -2.63 5.02 13.14
CA GLN A 102 -1.97 4.78 11.87
C GLN A 102 -2.74 3.69 11.12
N LEU A 103 -3.10 3.98 9.88
CA LEU A 103 -3.84 3.08 9.02
C LEU A 103 -2.95 2.64 7.87
N SER A 104 -3.12 1.40 7.42
CA SER A 104 -2.47 0.89 6.22
C SER A 104 -3.32 -0.18 5.56
N PHE A 105 -3.32 -0.21 4.23
CA PHE A 105 -3.82 -1.36 3.49
C PHE A 105 -2.86 -2.55 3.58
N GLY A 106 -3.41 -3.75 3.47
CA GLY A 106 -2.66 -5.00 3.43
C GLY A 106 -2.91 -5.75 2.13
N GLN A 107 -4.16 -6.15 1.88
CA GLN A 107 -4.55 -6.93 0.70
C GLN A 107 -5.72 -6.30 -0.03
N THR A 108 -5.80 -6.57 -1.32
CA THR A 108 -6.93 -6.21 -2.18
C THR A 108 -7.45 -7.45 -2.90
N ALA A 109 -8.73 -7.44 -3.22
CA ALA A 109 -9.42 -8.49 -3.96
C ALA A 109 -10.39 -7.87 -4.96
N ARG A 110 -10.67 -8.59 -6.05
CA ARG A 110 -11.55 -8.12 -7.11
C ARG A 110 -12.40 -9.26 -7.65
N GLU A 111 -13.65 -8.94 -7.95
CA GLU A 111 -14.56 -9.78 -8.71
C GLU A 111 -15.31 -8.88 -9.68
N CYS A 112 -15.55 -9.35 -10.91
CA CYS A 112 -16.33 -8.60 -11.87
C CYS A 112 -17.33 -9.49 -12.58
N VAL A 113 -18.49 -8.91 -12.90
CA VAL A 113 -19.54 -9.56 -13.66
C VAL A 113 -20.02 -8.63 -14.77
N VAL A 114 -20.31 -9.21 -15.92
CA VAL A 114 -20.93 -8.49 -17.03
C VAL A 114 -22.44 -8.68 -16.93
N GLN A 115 -23.17 -7.57 -16.83
CA GLN A 115 -24.63 -7.55 -16.87
C GLN A 115 -25.08 -6.70 -18.05
N GLY A 116 -25.53 -7.36 -19.13
CA GLY A 116 -25.87 -6.68 -20.38
C GLY A 116 -24.65 -5.98 -20.98
N ALA A 117 -24.73 -4.65 -21.12
CA ALA A 117 -23.64 -3.81 -21.64
C ALA A 117 -22.83 -3.11 -20.53
N THR A 118 -22.97 -3.54 -19.27
CA THR A 118 -22.31 -2.93 -18.12
C THR A 118 -21.40 -3.93 -17.43
N LEU A 119 -20.18 -3.49 -17.12
CA LEU A 119 -19.26 -4.21 -16.24
C LEU A 119 -19.47 -3.71 -14.81
N ILE A 120 -19.76 -4.63 -13.89
CA ILE A 120 -19.92 -4.35 -12.47
C ILE A 120 -18.76 -5.00 -11.73
N ILE A 121 -18.06 -4.21 -10.92
CA ILE A 121 -16.88 -4.65 -10.18
C ILE A 121 -17.17 -4.56 -8.69
N LYS A 122 -16.88 -5.67 -8.00
CA LYS A 122 -16.75 -5.73 -6.55
C LYS A 122 -15.28 -5.65 -6.18
N VAL A 123 -14.92 -4.74 -5.29
CA VAL A 123 -13.56 -4.60 -4.78
C VAL A 123 -13.56 -4.80 -3.29
N GLY A 124 -12.79 -5.79 -2.84
CA GLY A 124 -12.50 -6.01 -1.44
C GLY A 124 -11.16 -5.39 -1.08
N VAL A 125 -11.09 -4.74 0.08
CA VAL A 125 -9.83 -4.34 0.69
C VAL A 125 -9.75 -4.81 2.13
N GLN A 126 -8.55 -5.20 2.51
CA GLN A 126 -8.19 -5.50 3.88
C GLN A 126 -7.11 -4.50 4.30
N GLY A 127 -7.26 -3.97 5.50
CA GLY A 127 -6.26 -3.10 6.11
C GLY A 127 -6.19 -3.30 7.61
N ARG A 128 -5.40 -2.45 8.25
CA ARG A 128 -5.24 -2.42 9.71
C ARG A 128 -5.28 -1.00 10.23
N VAL A 129 -5.80 -0.86 11.44
CA VAL A 129 -5.70 0.35 12.25
C VAL A 129 -4.81 0.02 13.45
N ILE A 130 -3.78 0.84 13.67
CA ILE A 130 -2.82 0.71 14.76
C ILE A 130 -2.97 1.93 15.67
N LEU A 131 -2.99 1.71 16.98
CA LEU A 131 -2.91 2.78 17.98
C LEU A 131 -1.55 3.46 17.91
N GLY A 132 -1.55 4.77 17.77
CA GLY A 132 -0.36 5.60 17.92
C GLY A 132 -0.09 5.95 19.39
N PRO A 133 1.03 6.64 19.69
CA PRO A 133 1.42 6.96 21.06
C PRO A 133 0.40 7.81 21.83
N MET A 134 -0.35 8.67 21.13
CA MET A 134 -1.43 9.49 21.70
C MET A 134 -2.82 8.87 21.48
N GLY A 135 -2.86 7.63 21.01
CA GLY A 135 -4.08 6.86 20.75
C GLY A 135 -4.60 6.17 22.00
N SER A 136 -5.90 5.92 22.02
CA SER A 136 -6.56 5.06 23.00
C SER A 136 -7.54 4.14 22.28
N PRO A 137 -7.92 2.99 22.88
CA PRO A 137 -9.01 2.16 22.36
C PRO A 137 -10.27 2.98 22.10
N GLY A 138 -11.04 2.61 21.08
CA GLY A 138 -12.21 3.36 20.63
C GLY A 138 -12.53 3.16 19.16
N GLN A 139 -13.51 3.91 18.67
CA GLN A 139 -13.93 3.90 17.27
C GLN A 139 -13.09 4.87 16.43
N VAL A 140 -12.77 4.45 15.21
CA VAL A 140 -12.03 5.20 14.20
C VAL A 140 -12.77 5.13 12.88
N ASP A 141 -13.05 6.30 12.29
CA ASP A 141 -13.61 6.36 10.94
C ASP A 141 -12.48 6.27 9.91
N VAL A 142 -12.57 5.27 9.03
CA VAL A 142 -11.63 5.02 7.95
C VAL A 142 -12.23 5.57 6.64
N PRO A 143 -11.72 6.70 6.10
CA PRO A 143 -12.19 7.28 4.85
C PRO A 143 -11.60 6.53 3.66
N LEU A 144 -12.42 5.74 2.97
CA LEU A 144 -12.05 4.95 1.80
C LEU A 144 -12.56 5.60 0.53
N ARG A 145 -11.71 5.66 -0.49
CA ARG A 145 -12.05 6.08 -1.84
C ARG A 145 -11.76 4.94 -2.81
N TYR A 146 -12.76 4.60 -3.59
CA TYR A 146 -12.67 3.71 -4.74
C TYR A 146 -12.82 4.55 -6.01
N ALA A 147 -12.00 4.29 -7.02
CA ALA A 147 -12.08 4.98 -8.30
C ALA A 147 -11.73 4.04 -9.44
N VAL A 148 -12.59 3.94 -10.44
CA VAL A 148 -12.26 3.31 -11.72
C VAL A 148 -11.65 4.39 -12.61
N VAL A 149 -10.43 4.18 -13.07
CA VAL A 149 -9.69 5.11 -13.93
C VAL A 149 -9.35 4.42 -15.22
N ARG A 150 -9.66 5.06 -16.35
CA ARG A 150 -9.09 4.72 -17.63
C ARG A 150 -7.72 5.40 -17.73
N GLU A 151 -6.68 4.59 -17.74
CA GLU A 151 -5.31 5.05 -17.89
C GLU A 151 -4.98 5.41 -19.35
N GLY A 152 -3.90 6.15 -19.51
CA GLY A 152 -3.43 6.66 -20.80
C GLY A 152 -2.74 8.00 -20.64
N PRO A 153 -2.42 8.68 -21.75
CA PRO A 153 -1.75 9.99 -21.73
C PRO A 153 -2.54 11.05 -20.95
N GLN A 154 -3.86 10.90 -20.90
CA GLN A 154 -4.77 11.72 -20.10
C GLN A 154 -5.69 10.79 -19.30
N PRO A 155 -5.31 10.45 -18.05
CA PRO A 155 -6.11 9.54 -17.24
C PRO A 155 -7.48 10.14 -16.94
N LYS A 156 -8.54 9.33 -17.08
CA LYS A 156 -9.92 9.75 -16.88
C LYS A 156 -10.61 8.88 -15.84
N THR A 157 -11.09 9.51 -14.77
CA THR A 157 -11.95 8.83 -13.79
C THR A 157 -13.31 8.54 -14.40
N VAL A 158 -13.70 7.26 -14.38
CA VAL A 158 -14.96 6.74 -14.94
C VAL A 158 -16.03 6.65 -13.87
N ALA A 159 -15.66 6.14 -12.70
CA ALA A 159 -16.55 6.01 -11.55
C ALA A 159 -15.78 6.27 -10.26
N THR A 160 -16.44 6.80 -9.24
CA THR A 160 -15.85 6.97 -7.92
C THR A 160 -16.86 6.77 -6.81
N LYS A 161 -16.42 6.21 -5.69
CA LYS A 161 -17.19 6.04 -4.46
C LYS A 161 -16.33 6.43 -3.27
N PHE A 162 -16.92 7.20 -2.36
CA PHE A 162 -16.34 7.52 -1.07
C PHE A 162 -17.21 6.91 0.01
N LYS A 163 -16.59 6.36 1.06
CA LYS A 163 -17.31 5.93 2.26
C LYS A 163 -16.42 6.00 3.49
N ARG A 164 -17.06 6.06 4.65
CA ARG A 164 -16.41 5.92 5.95
C ARG A 164 -16.75 4.56 6.54
N LEU A 165 -15.72 3.76 6.79
CA LEU A 165 -15.85 2.51 7.53
C LEU A 165 -15.53 2.78 9.00
N ALA A 166 -16.47 2.52 9.89
CA ALA A 166 -16.23 2.63 11.32
C ALA A 166 -15.55 1.37 11.85
N VAL A 167 -14.33 1.51 12.36
CA VAL A 167 -13.52 0.41 12.91
C VAL A 167 -13.33 0.63 14.40
N THR A 168 -13.60 -0.38 15.21
CA THR A 168 -13.46 -0.30 16.68
C THR A 168 -12.23 -1.05 17.14
N ILE A 169 -11.38 -0.39 17.93
CA ILE A 169 -10.26 -1.00 18.65
C ILE A 169 -10.72 -1.33 20.07
N PRO A 170 -10.84 -2.61 20.45
CA PRO A 170 -11.22 -3.00 21.80
C PRO A 170 -10.16 -2.62 22.85
N PRO A 171 -10.55 -2.47 24.13
CA PRO A 171 -9.60 -2.33 25.22
C PRO A 171 -8.57 -3.47 25.25
N GLY A 172 -7.31 -3.15 25.55
CA GLY A 172 -6.22 -4.13 25.60
C GLY A 172 -5.64 -4.52 24.23
N GLN A 173 -6.19 -4.04 23.12
CA GLN A 173 -5.62 -4.23 21.78
C GLN A 173 -4.89 -2.97 21.29
N THR A 174 -3.76 -3.15 20.63
CA THR A 174 -2.97 -2.08 20.02
C THR A 174 -3.22 -1.91 18.53
N HIS A 175 -3.88 -2.88 17.90
CA HIS A 175 -4.24 -2.83 16.49
C HIS A 175 -5.40 -3.78 16.20
N VAL A 176 -6.13 -3.50 15.12
CA VAL A 176 -7.19 -4.35 14.58
C VAL A 176 -7.12 -4.38 13.05
N GLN A 177 -7.56 -5.46 12.45
CA GLN A 177 -7.78 -5.52 11.01
C GLN A 177 -9.19 -5.06 10.67
N PHE A 178 -9.34 -4.48 9.49
CA PHE A 178 -10.64 -4.18 8.90
C PHE A 178 -10.71 -4.77 7.49
N VAL A 179 -11.92 -5.12 7.08
CA VAL A 179 -12.23 -5.56 5.72
C VAL A 179 -13.43 -4.76 5.26
N ASP A 180 -13.40 -4.35 4.00
CA ASP A 180 -14.49 -3.63 3.38
C ASP A 180 -14.63 -4.07 1.92
N ILE A 181 -15.88 -4.21 1.47
CA ILE A 181 -16.23 -4.62 0.11
C ILE A 181 -17.09 -3.51 -0.49
N GLU A 182 -16.71 -3.02 -1.67
CA GLU A 182 -17.48 -2.06 -2.45
C GLU A 182 -18.00 -2.73 -3.72
N GLU A 183 -19.33 -2.81 -3.86
CA GLU A 183 -19.99 -3.44 -5.00
C GLU A 183 -20.55 -2.44 -6.03
N GLY A 184 -20.48 -1.14 -5.73
CA GLY A 184 -21.13 -0.08 -6.51
C GLY A 184 -20.32 0.49 -7.67
N LEU A 185 -19.26 -0.19 -8.13
CA LEU A 185 -18.42 0.28 -9.23
C LEU A 185 -18.89 -0.33 -10.55
N ALA A 186 -19.73 0.41 -11.27
CA ALA A 186 -20.29 -0.02 -12.55
C ALA A 186 -19.99 1.00 -13.66
N PHE A 187 -19.68 0.52 -14.86
CA PHE A 187 -19.48 1.36 -16.04
C PHE A 187 -19.77 0.61 -17.35
N PRO A 188 -20.04 1.32 -18.46
CA PRO A 188 -20.26 0.68 -19.76
C PRO A 188 -19.07 -0.20 -20.15
N MET A 189 -19.34 -1.42 -20.60
CA MET A 189 -18.30 -2.37 -20.97
C MET A 189 -17.49 -1.82 -22.16
N PRO A 190 -16.18 -1.55 -22.00
CA PRO A 190 -15.34 -1.07 -23.08
C PRO A 190 -14.97 -2.23 -24.04
N SER A 191 -14.32 -1.90 -25.15
CA SER A 191 -13.72 -2.94 -26.00
C SER A 191 -12.66 -3.74 -25.25
N ARG A 192 -12.43 -5.01 -25.63
CA ARG A 192 -11.48 -5.90 -24.93
C ARG A 192 -10.08 -5.26 -24.80
N SER A 193 -9.60 -4.61 -25.87
CA SER A 193 -8.31 -3.91 -25.89
C SER A 193 -8.26 -2.66 -25.02
N GLU A 194 -9.39 -1.98 -24.83
CA GLU A 194 -9.43 -0.82 -23.94
C GLU A 194 -9.54 -1.23 -22.47
N LEU A 195 -10.14 -2.38 -22.16
CA LEU A 195 -10.35 -2.86 -20.79
C LEU A 195 -9.04 -2.99 -20.02
N ASP A 196 -7.95 -3.39 -20.66
CA ASP A 196 -6.62 -3.51 -20.06
C ASP A 196 -6.05 -2.17 -19.56
N THR A 197 -6.57 -1.04 -20.07
CA THR A 197 -6.20 0.31 -19.61
C THR A 197 -7.02 0.76 -18.39
N TYR A 198 -8.02 -0.01 -17.96
CA TYR A 198 -8.80 0.32 -16.79
C TYR A 198 -8.12 -0.23 -15.55
N VAL A 199 -7.95 0.63 -14.55
CA VAL A 199 -7.43 0.26 -13.23
C VAL A 199 -8.40 0.77 -12.18
N VAL A 200 -8.68 -0.07 -11.20
CA VAL A 200 -9.44 0.33 -10.02
C VAL A 200 -8.46 0.71 -8.92
N TYR A 201 -8.48 1.99 -8.56
CA TYR A 201 -7.69 2.54 -7.50
C TYR A 201 -8.46 2.56 -6.18
N VAL A 202 -7.81 2.09 -5.12
CA VAL A 202 -8.30 2.25 -3.74
C VAL A 202 -7.31 3.09 -2.94
N GLY A 203 -7.80 3.92 -2.03
CA GLY A 203 -6.93 4.71 -1.17
C GLY A 203 -7.67 5.35 -0.01
N PHE A 204 -6.91 5.77 1.00
CA PHE A 204 -7.44 6.66 2.03
C PHE A 204 -7.65 8.07 1.45
N ASP A 205 -8.77 8.72 1.78
CA ASP A 205 -9.14 10.02 1.21
C ASP A 205 -9.56 11.04 2.27
N GLU A 206 -8.58 11.76 2.82
CA GLU A 206 -8.82 12.85 3.77
C GLU A 206 -9.57 14.04 3.15
N ILE A 207 -9.39 14.29 1.85
CA ILE A 207 -10.00 15.44 1.18
C ILE A 207 -11.50 15.18 1.05
N GLY A 208 -11.87 13.98 0.59
CA GLY A 208 -13.26 13.49 0.59
C GLY A 208 -13.88 13.58 1.98
N ASP A 209 -13.15 13.15 3.02
CA ASP A 209 -13.62 13.21 4.40
C ASP A 209 -13.91 14.65 4.87
N LYS A 210 -12.99 15.58 4.61
CA LYS A 210 -13.14 17.00 4.97
C LYS A 210 -14.27 17.68 4.20
N ASN A 211 -14.50 17.30 2.95
CA ASN A 211 -15.57 17.88 2.12
C ASN A 211 -16.95 17.39 2.56
N GLU A 212 -17.09 16.11 2.90
CA GLU A 212 -18.38 15.55 3.33
C GLU A 212 -18.79 16.01 4.74
N LYS A 213 -17.80 16.34 5.60
CA LYS A 213 -18.05 16.94 6.92
C LYS A 213 -18.52 18.40 6.84
N LYS A 214 -18.29 19.10 5.73
CA LYS A 214 -18.78 20.47 5.55
C LYS A 214 -20.20 20.44 4.99
N PRO A 215 -21.18 21.11 5.64
CA PRO A 215 -22.51 21.23 5.06
C PRO A 215 -22.43 21.94 3.71
N PRO A 216 -23.25 21.55 2.70
CA PRO A 216 -23.22 22.18 1.40
C PRO A 216 -23.49 23.67 1.55
N LYS A 217 -22.59 24.51 1.02
CA LYS A 217 -22.76 25.96 1.01
C LYS A 217 -24.01 26.28 0.20
N THR A 218 -25.11 26.60 0.88
CA THR A 218 -26.33 27.09 0.26
C THR A 218 -25.96 28.30 -0.60
N ALA A 219 -26.17 28.19 -1.90
CA ALA A 219 -25.99 29.29 -2.83
C ALA A 219 -26.91 30.43 -2.38
N ARG A 220 -26.33 31.50 -1.84
CA ARG A 220 -27.02 32.74 -1.49
C ARG A 220 -27.63 33.27 -2.80
N LYS A 221 -28.94 33.09 -2.99
CA LYS A 221 -29.67 33.70 -4.10
C LYS A 221 -29.39 35.20 -4.06
N THR A 222 -28.66 35.70 -5.05
CA THR A 222 -28.57 37.13 -5.33
C THR A 222 -29.96 37.57 -5.76
N THR A 223 -30.71 38.16 -4.85
CA THR A 223 -31.95 38.86 -5.19
C THR A 223 -31.56 40.06 -6.05
N THR A 224 -31.71 39.91 -7.36
CA THR A 224 -31.69 41.03 -8.30
C THR A 224 -32.77 42.01 -7.87
N ARG A 225 -32.36 43.13 -7.28
CA ARG A 225 -33.21 44.28 -7.01
C ARG A 225 -33.48 44.94 -8.35
N GLN A 226 -34.61 44.60 -8.98
CA GLN A 226 -35.14 45.37 -10.11
C GLN A 226 -35.48 46.77 -9.58
N GLN A 227 -34.90 47.78 -10.24
CA GLN A 227 -35.37 49.16 -10.28
C GLN A 227 -36.01 49.37 -11.66
#